data_AF-A0A7S1JT42-F1
#
_entry.id   AF-A0A7S1JT42-F1
#
_cell.length_a   1.000
_cell.length_b   1.000
_cell.length_c   1.000
_cell.angle_alpha   90.00
_cell.angle_beta   90.00
_cell.angle_gamma   90.00
#
_symmetry.space_group_name_H-M   'P 1'
#
loop_
_entity.id
_entity.type
_entity.pdbx_description
1 polymer ?
#
loop_
_entity_poly.entity_id
_entity_poly.type
_entity_poly.pdbx_seq_one_letter_code
_entity_poly.pdbx_strand_id
1 'polypeptide(L)'
;SRQFHPQGDQFHFVLAGSNVGAHNLLTFLSQLLRSQLQPVQAHVVLIQNSHPPYPIERIMRSATYQSMLTYLEGNIMDDADLNRAQVYSPHCRAVVLCANRTTADLQKEDDRNIVKALA
;
A
#
# COMPACT_ATOMS: atom_id res chain seq x y z
N SER A 1 -10.61 -10.41 10.41
CA SER A 1 -9.85 -9.93 9.25
C SER A 1 -8.43 -9.58 9.70
N ARG A 2 -7.44 -9.55 8.78
CA ARG A 2 -6.03 -9.26 9.12
C ARG A 2 -5.86 -7.76 9.42
N GLN A 3 -5.11 -7.41 10.46
CA GLN A 3 -4.78 -6.03 10.85
C GLN A 3 -3.26 -5.85 10.89
N PHE A 4 -2.76 -4.72 10.42
CA PHE A 4 -1.36 -4.33 10.55
C PHE A 4 -1.10 -3.73 11.93
N HIS A 5 0.00 -4.13 12.55
CA HIS A 5 0.47 -3.58 13.81
C HIS A 5 1.93 -3.16 13.61
N PRO A 6 2.27 -1.86 13.70
CA PRO A 6 3.66 -1.42 13.63
C PRO A 6 4.46 -2.02 14.79
N GLN A 7 5.72 -2.39 14.52
CA GLN A 7 6.61 -2.94 15.54
C GLN A 7 7.54 -1.84 16.09
N GLY A 8 7.42 -1.53 17.39
CA GLY A 8 8.24 -0.49 18.03
C GLY A 8 8.10 0.87 17.33
N ASP A 9 9.22 1.54 17.08
CA ASP A 9 9.26 2.84 16.40
C ASP A 9 9.28 2.74 14.86
N GLN A 10 8.93 1.59 14.30
CA GLN A 10 8.88 1.40 12.85
C GLN A 10 7.79 2.26 12.21
N PHE A 11 8.16 3.05 11.21
CA PHE A 11 7.21 3.82 10.42
C PHE A 11 6.71 2.99 9.25
N HIS A 12 5.54 3.33 8.72
CA HIS A 12 4.98 2.65 7.57
C HIS A 12 4.38 3.60 6.55
N PHE A 13 4.26 3.09 5.33
CA PHE A 13 3.57 3.69 4.20
C PHE A 13 2.35 2.84 3.88
N VAL A 14 1.23 3.48 3.58
CA VAL A 14 0.05 2.79 3.07
C VAL A 14 -0.01 3.00 1.56
N LEU A 15 0.07 1.93 0.78
CA LEU A 15 -0.18 1.95 -0.65
C LEU A 15 -1.63 1.52 -0.90
N ALA A 16 -2.36 2.34 -1.66
CA ALA A 16 -3.74 2.05 -2.01
C ALA A 16 -4.03 2.43 -3.47
N GLY A 17 -5.08 1.83 -4.02
CA GLY A 17 -5.48 2.09 -5.40
C GLY A 17 -6.47 1.05 -5.90
N SER A 18 -7.17 1.36 -6.99
CA SER A 18 -8.17 0.47 -7.61
C SER A 18 -7.54 -0.83 -8.09
N ASN A 19 -6.27 -0.78 -8.52
CA ASN A 19 -5.51 -1.91 -9.03
C ASN A 19 -4.00 -1.62 -9.05
N VAL A 20 -3.36 -1.68 -7.88
CA VAL A 20 -1.90 -1.59 -7.78
C VAL A 20 -1.29 -2.88 -8.31
N GLY A 21 -0.78 -2.84 -9.54
CA GLY A 21 -0.11 -3.97 -10.16
C GLY A 21 1.28 -4.25 -9.56
N ALA A 22 1.78 -5.47 -9.77
CA ALA A 22 3.08 -5.92 -9.27
C ALA A 22 4.25 -5.03 -9.72
N HIS A 23 4.19 -4.48 -10.93
CA HIS A 23 5.21 -3.56 -11.44
C HIS A 23 5.27 -2.26 -10.61
N ASN A 24 4.11 -1.65 -10.32
CA ASN A 24 4.04 -0.41 -9.53
C ASN A 24 4.51 -0.67 -8.10
N LEU A 25 4.08 -1.80 -7.51
CA LEU A 25 4.53 -2.22 -6.19
C LEU A 25 6.06 -2.40 -6.13
N LEU A 26 6.65 -3.14 -7.08
CA LEU A 26 8.10 -3.33 -7.14
C LEU A 26 8.85 -2.02 -7.35
N THR A 27 8.32 -1.15 -8.20
CA THR A 27 8.92 0.17 -8.44
C THR A 27 8.96 0.96 -7.14
N PHE A 28 7.85 1.03 -6.42
CA PHE A 28 7.78 1.71 -5.13
C PHE A 28 8.74 1.08 -4.09
N LEU A 29 8.68 -0.24 -3.90
CA LEU A 29 9.54 -0.95 -2.94
C LEU A 29 11.03 -0.78 -3.26
N SER A 30 11.41 -0.85 -4.53
CA SER A 30 12.81 -0.67 -4.95
C SER A 30 13.31 0.75 -4.75
N GLN A 31 12.45 1.76 -4.95
CA GLN A 31 12.78 3.16 -4.65
C GLN A 31 12.91 3.39 -3.15
N LEU A 32 12.02 2.80 -2.35
CA LEU A 32 12.08 2.88 -0.90
C LEU A 32 13.38 2.28 -0.36
N LEU A 33 13.80 1.12 -0.86
CA LEU A 33 15.08 0.50 -0.49
C LEU A 33 16.32 1.30 -0.94
N ARG A 34 16.21 2.09 -2.01
CA ARG A 34 17.31 2.96 -2.50
C ARG A 34 17.37 4.28 -1.75
N SER A 35 16.24 4.77 -1.26
CA SER A 35 16.24 5.90 -0.34
C SER A 35 17.05 5.47 0.88
N GLN A 36 18.06 6.24 1.30
CA GLN A 36 18.94 5.87 2.43
C GLN A 36 18.21 5.82 3.79
N LEU A 37 16.88 5.73 3.78
CA LEU A 37 16.09 5.27 4.91
C LEU A 37 16.61 3.89 5.29
N GLN A 38 17.04 3.73 6.54
CA GLN A 38 17.52 2.43 7.00
C GLN A 38 16.41 1.39 6.76
N PRO A 39 16.68 0.27 6.05
CA PRO A 39 15.68 -0.73 5.67
C PRO A 39 14.88 -1.29 6.84
N VAL A 40 15.42 -1.17 8.05
CA VAL A 40 14.82 -1.63 9.31
C VAL A 40 13.64 -0.75 9.76
N GLN A 41 13.50 0.47 9.22
CA GLN A 41 12.56 1.47 9.74
C GLN A 41 11.30 1.70 8.90
N ALA A 42 11.19 1.10 7.70
CA ALA A 42 10.10 1.37 6.78
C ALA A 42 9.33 0.10 6.37
N HIS A 43 8.06 0.04 6.76
CA HIS A 43 7.11 -1.01 6.35
C HIS A 43 6.15 -0.48 5.29
N VAL A 44 5.62 -1.35 4.44
CA VAL A 44 4.62 -1.00 3.42
C VAL A 44 3.39 -1.86 3.63
N VAL A 45 2.24 -1.20 3.74
CA VAL A 45 0.92 -1.82 3.82
C VAL A 45 0.21 -1.59 2.50
N LEU A 46 -0.02 -2.64 1.72
CA LEU A 46 -0.81 -2.57 0.48
C LEU A 46 -2.27 -2.93 0.79
N ILE A 47 -3.20 -2.01 0.53
CA ILE A 47 -4.65 -2.23 0.67
C ILE A 47 -5.30 -2.30 -0.70
N GLN A 48 -6.02 -3.38 -0.99
CA GLN A 48 -6.85 -3.50 -2.19
C GLN A 48 -8.12 -4.30 -1.91
N ASN A 49 -9.17 -4.05 -2.69
CA ASN A 49 -10.50 -4.65 -2.53
C ASN A 49 -10.62 -6.08 -3.08
N SER A 50 -9.50 -6.76 -3.31
CA SER A 50 -9.45 -8.11 -3.87
C SER A 50 -8.34 -8.93 -3.21
N HIS A 51 -8.41 -10.25 -3.33
CA HIS A 51 -7.30 -11.13 -2.97
C HIS A 51 -6.01 -10.75 -3.75
N PRO A 52 -4.81 -10.83 -3.15
CA PRO A 52 -3.57 -10.54 -3.87
C PRO A 52 -3.45 -11.46 -5.09
N PRO A 53 -3.23 -10.91 -6.29
CA PRO A 53 -2.99 -11.72 -7.47
C PRO A 53 -1.62 -12.39 -7.39
N TYR A 54 -1.44 -13.52 -8.08
CA TYR A 54 -0.21 -14.33 -8.04
C TYR A 54 1.11 -13.53 -8.18
N PRO A 55 1.23 -12.53 -9.08
CA PRO A 55 2.43 -11.69 -9.14
C PRO A 55 2.74 -10.92 -7.85
N ILE A 56 1.72 -10.45 -7.14
CA ILE A 56 1.86 -9.77 -5.83
C ILE A 56 2.24 -10.78 -4.75
N GLU A 57 1.61 -11.96 -4.74
CA GLU A 57 1.98 -13.02 -3.79
C GLU A 57 3.45 -13.43 -3.92
N ARG A 58 3.97 -13.50 -5.14
CA ARG A 58 5.40 -13.77 -5.38
C ARG A 58 6.30 -12.71 -4.77
N ILE A 59 5.91 -11.44 -4.83
CA ILE A 59 6.64 -10.34 -4.19
C ILE A 59 6.59 -10.50 -2.68
N MET A 60 5.41 -10.78 -2.11
CA MET A 60 5.23 -10.97 -0.66
C MET A 60 6.03 -12.15 -0.10
N ARG A 61 6.27 -13.20 -0.90
CA ARG A 61 7.07 -14.36 -0.52
C ARG A 61 8.58 -14.19 -0.79
N SER A 62 8.99 -13.09 -1.42
CA SER A 62 10.41 -12.82 -1.67
C SER A 62 11.12 -12.52 -0.37
N ALA A 63 12.28 -13.15 -0.13
CA ALA A 63 13.10 -12.90 1.05
C ALA A 63 13.46 -11.40 1.23
N THR A 64 13.55 -10.65 0.13
CA THR A 64 13.82 -9.21 0.15
C THR A 64 12.66 -8.39 0.72
N TYR A 65 11.41 -8.79 0.43
CA TYR A 65 10.22 -7.96 0.71
C TYR A 65 9.31 -8.54 1.80
N GLN A 66 9.48 -9.81 2.17
CA GLN A 66 8.60 -10.54 3.08
C GLN A 66 8.46 -9.87 4.45
N SER A 67 9.53 -9.29 4.98
CA SER A 67 9.53 -8.61 6.28
C SER A 67 8.99 -7.18 6.24
N MET A 68 8.96 -6.55 5.06
CA MET A 68 8.60 -5.13 4.90
C MET A 68 7.25 -4.91 4.21
N LEU A 69 6.58 -5.96 3.74
CA LEU A 69 5.32 -5.84 2.99
C LEU A 69 4.20 -6.60 3.71
N THR A 70 3.11 -5.90 4.00
CA THR A 70 1.85 -6.50 4.43
C THR A 70 0.76 -6.18 3.43
N TYR A 71 -0.03 -7.19 3.08
CA TYR A 71 -1.22 -7.04 2.25
C TYR A 71 -2.47 -7.11 3.11
N LEU A 72 -3.38 -6.16 2.92
CA LEU A 72 -4.70 -6.12 3.51
C LEU A 72 -5.73 -6.15 2.39
N GLU A 73 -6.56 -7.18 2.39
CA GLU A 73 -7.79 -7.17 1.60
C GLU A 73 -8.80 -6.24 2.30
N GLY A 74 -9.20 -5.17 1.61
CA GLY A 74 -10.01 -4.08 2.14
C GLY A 74 -10.21 -2.91 1.17
N ASN A 75 -11.04 -1.96 1.54
CA ASN A 75 -11.36 -0.76 0.77
C ASN A 75 -10.95 0.49 1.55
N ILE A 76 -10.18 1.39 0.92
CA ILE A 76 -9.76 2.63 1.57
C ILE A 76 -10.88 3.65 1.80
N MET A 77 -12.06 3.41 1.23
CA MET A 77 -13.27 4.19 1.54
C MET A 77 -13.97 3.72 2.82
N ASP A 78 -13.48 2.65 3.47
CA ASP A 78 -14.01 2.12 4.71
C ASP A 78 -13.07 2.46 5.88
N ASP A 79 -13.56 3.23 6.85
CA ASP A 79 -12.84 3.61 8.06
C ASP A 79 -12.31 2.40 8.83
N ALA A 80 -13.01 1.26 8.81
CA ALA A 80 -12.53 0.05 9.46
C ALA A 80 -11.24 -0.47 8.81
N ASP A 81 -11.12 -0.36 7.49
CA ASP A 81 -9.95 -0.78 6.74
C ASP A 81 -8.80 0.22 6.84
N LEU A 82 -9.11 1.53 6.89
CA LEU A 82 -8.13 2.58 7.22
C LEU A 82 -7.54 2.36 8.64
N ASN A 83 -8.39 2.00 9.60
CA ASN A 83 -7.96 1.64 10.95
C ASN A 83 -7.13 0.34 10.97
N ARG A 84 -7.53 -0.69 10.21
CA ARG A 84 -6.75 -1.94 10.07
C ARG A 84 -5.36 -1.68 9.49
N ALA A 85 -5.23 -0.69 8.61
CA ALA A 85 -3.98 -0.27 8.01
C ALA A 85 -3.18 0.74 8.85
N GLN A 86 -3.74 1.20 9.96
CA GLN A 86 -3.11 2.17 10.87
C GLN A 86 -2.83 3.53 10.21
N VAL A 87 -3.70 3.96 9.29
CA VAL A 87 -3.55 5.23 8.55
C VAL A 87 -3.46 6.44 9.50
N TYR A 88 -4.29 6.46 10.55
CA TYR A 88 -4.32 7.56 11.52
C TYR A 88 -3.25 7.44 12.63
N SER A 89 -2.39 6.42 12.56
CA SER A 89 -1.30 6.24 13.53
C SER A 89 -0.21 7.31 13.33
N PRO A 90 0.42 7.82 14.41
CA PRO A 90 1.57 8.72 14.28
C PRO A 90 2.77 8.07 13.58
N HIS A 91 2.78 6.73 13.45
CA HIS A 91 3.80 5.99 12.72
C HIS A 91 3.51 5.87 11.21
N CYS A 92 2.32 6.29 10.74
CA CYS A 92 2.02 6.35 9.32
C CYS A 92 2.63 7.61 8.72
N ARG A 93 3.59 7.47 7.80
CA ARG A 93 4.27 8.63 7.19
C ARG A 93 3.51 9.19 6.00
N ALA A 94 2.90 8.32 5.20
CA ALA A 94 2.13 8.74 4.04
C ALA A 94 1.19 7.64 3.57
N VAL A 95 0.08 8.07 2.97
CA VAL A 95 -0.79 7.27 2.13
C VAL A 95 -0.48 7.60 0.67
N VAL A 96 -0.13 6.60 -0.12
CA VAL A 96 0.21 6.72 -1.54
C VAL A 96 -0.89 6.11 -2.37
N LEU A 97 -1.64 6.97 -3.07
CA LEU A 97 -2.67 6.57 -4.01
C LEU A 97 -2.06 6.29 -5.39
N CYS A 98 -2.03 5.02 -5.77
CA CYS A 98 -1.56 4.60 -7.08
C CYS A 98 -2.71 4.66 -8.09
N ALA A 99 -2.59 5.56 -9.07
CA ALA A 99 -3.52 5.66 -10.19
C ALA A 99 -3.23 4.57 -11.24
N ASN A 100 -4.30 3.99 -11.79
CA ASN A 100 -4.16 3.08 -12.92
C ASN A 100 -4.03 3.88 -14.23
N ARG A 101 -2.84 3.91 -14.82
CA ARG A 101 -2.58 4.63 -16.08
C ARG A 101 -3.07 3.91 -17.35
N THR A 102 -3.56 2.68 -17.23
CA THR A 102 -4.02 1.88 -18.38
C THR A 102 -5.55 1.77 -18.45
N THR A 103 -6.28 2.53 -17.64
CA THR A 103 -7.73 2.64 -17.74
C THR A 103 -8.15 3.18 -19.11
N ALA A 104 -9.30 2.72 -19.60
CA ALA A 104 -9.93 3.27 -20.81
C ALA A 104 -10.45 4.70 -20.62
N ASP A 105 -10.67 5.11 -19.36
CA ASP A 105 -11.20 6.41 -18.99
C ASP A 105 -10.35 7.00 -17.86
N LEU A 106 -9.40 7.87 -18.25
CA LEU A 106 -8.44 8.52 -17.35
C LEU A 106 -9.15 9.46 -16.39
N GLN A 107 -10.15 10.21 -16.87
CA GLN A 107 -10.92 11.16 -16.06
C GLN A 107 -11.62 10.46 -14.90
N LYS A 108 -12.27 9.33 -15.16
CA LYS A 108 -12.92 8.55 -14.10
C LYS A 108 -11.96 7.95 -13.08
N GLU A 109 -10.71 7.64 -13.44
CA GLU A 109 -9.71 7.22 -12.43
C GLU A 109 -9.26 8.42 -11.59
N ASP A 110 -9.05 9.58 -12.20
CA ASP A 110 -8.67 10.80 -11.46
C ASP A 110 -9.78 11.23 -10.49
N ASP A 111 -11.05 11.25 -10.94
CA ASP A 111 -12.19 11.55 -10.08
C ASP A 111 -12.27 10.58 -8.89
N ARG A 112 -12.01 9.28 -9.12
CA ARG A 112 -11.94 8.27 -8.05
C ARG A 112 -10.79 8.51 -7.09
N ASN A 113 -9.62 8.92 -7.59
CA ASN A 113 -8.47 9.22 -6.74
C ASN A 113 -8.70 10.49 -5.91
N ILE A 114 -9.39 11.49 -6.45
CA ILE A 114 -9.81 12.68 -5.71
C ILE A 114 -10.73 12.28 -4.55
N VAL A 115 -11.76 11.48 -4.82
CA VAL A 115 -12.69 11.01 -3.78
C VAL A 115 -11.94 10.24 -2.69
N LYS A 116 -11.01 9.36 -3.07
CA LYS A 116 -10.17 8.59 -2.15
C LYS A 116 -9.23 9.46 -1.32
N ALA A 117 -8.80 10.61 -1.83
CA ALA A 117 -7.94 11.53 -1.10
C ALA A 117 -8.70 12.40 -0.09
N LEU A 118 -10.02 12.50 -0.24
CA LEU A 118 -10.92 13.26 0.64
C LEU A 118 -11.58 12.39 1.73
N ALA A 119 -11.49 11.07 1.61
CA ALA A 119 -11.93 10.10 2.61
C ALA A 119 -10.89 9.98 3.73
#